data_AF-A0A975QC64-F1
#
_entry.id   AF-A0A975QC64-F1
#
_cell.length_a   1.000
_cell.length_b   1.000
_cell.length_c   1.000
_cell.angle_alpha   90.00
_cell.angle_beta   90.00
_cell.angle_gamma   90.00
#
_symmetry.space_group_name_H-M   'P 1'
#
loop_
_entity.id
_entity.type
_entity.pdbx_description
1 polymer ?
#
loop_
_entity_poly.entity_id
_entity_poly.type
_entity_poly.pdbx_seq_one_letter_code
_entity_poly.pdbx_strand_id
1 'polypeptide(L)'
;MVSGKDLYLNDEKIQLISGAIHYFRVVPEYWEDRLLKLKACGFNCVETYVPWNLHEPKEGEFNFEGLANIEEFIRIADRVGLHVIVRPSPYICAEWEFGGLPSWLLADSNMKFRTYYEPYLDKVDNYYDVLLKKLVPLLQTNGGPIIAMQIENEYGSFGNDKKYLNYIKDSLIKRGIDVLLFTSDGPTDLMLQGGSVEGVLATVNFGSRPKEAFDKLQSYFPNTPNIVMEYWNGWFDHWGEEHHERDPAETAQTFEEMLERGDSVNFYMFHGGTNFGFYNGANFDKVHQPTVTSYDYDCPISETGDITPKFHAVREAVSKHKDIGELVLPEPIPKIDYGKVEMTEVVGLFDALDMISESVQKANPETMEKLGQAYGFTLYRTFLEGPKDEAALTIQEVRDRALVFIDNEYKGVIDRWDNETISFAVPKEGVQIDLLVENMGRINYGPMMNDPKGITEGVRFERQFLFDWTMYPLPMDNLQNLSFSKLNNEVNKPTFYKGNFEVEEVGDTFVELPGWVKGFVVVNGFNLGRYWEIGPQETLYLPGPILKKGENEIIIFELHPSENKEINLIDTHKLG
;
A
#
# COMPACT_ATOMS: atom_id res chain seq x y z
N MET A 1 11.55 -29.26 8.81
CA MET A 1 10.73 -28.42 9.70
C MET A 1 9.40 -29.07 10.10
N VAL A 2 8.66 -29.74 9.21
CA VAL A 2 7.36 -30.36 9.57
C VAL A 2 7.50 -31.85 9.89
N SER A 3 6.93 -32.32 11.00
CA SER A 3 6.80 -33.75 11.32
C SER A 3 5.48 -34.03 12.02
N GLY A 4 4.54 -34.67 11.30
CA GLY A 4 3.16 -34.77 11.77
C GLY A 4 2.57 -33.38 12.03
N LYS A 5 1.93 -33.21 13.19
CA LYS A 5 1.29 -31.95 13.60
C LYS A 5 2.25 -30.90 14.17
N ASP A 6 3.53 -31.24 14.29
CA ASP A 6 4.51 -30.43 14.99
C ASP A 6 5.52 -29.79 14.03
N LEU A 7 5.99 -28.59 14.40
CA LEU A 7 7.09 -27.92 13.75
C LEU A 7 8.37 -28.12 14.56
N TYR A 8 9.49 -28.24 13.86
CA TYR A 8 10.83 -28.43 14.41
C TYR A 8 11.83 -27.50 13.74
N LEU A 9 12.60 -26.79 14.55
CA LEU A 9 13.74 -25.99 14.10
C LEU A 9 14.98 -26.51 14.83
N ASN A 10 16.02 -26.90 14.08
CA ASN A 10 17.23 -27.53 14.62
C ASN A 10 16.93 -28.72 15.58
N ASP A 11 16.03 -29.60 15.16
CA ASP A 11 15.54 -30.77 15.91
C ASP A 11 14.78 -30.47 17.22
N GLU A 12 14.52 -29.20 17.53
CA GLU A 12 13.71 -28.78 18.67
C GLU A 12 12.29 -28.41 18.24
N LYS A 13 11.29 -28.89 18.97
CA LYS A 13 9.89 -28.56 18.72
C LYS A 13 9.66 -27.06 18.93
N ILE A 14 9.04 -26.41 17.96
CA ILE A 14 8.76 -24.97 17.99
C ILE A 14 7.27 -24.70 17.73
N GLN A 15 6.71 -23.72 18.43
CA GLN A 15 5.44 -23.07 18.08
C GLN A 15 5.77 -21.69 17.53
N LEU A 16 5.29 -21.37 16.32
CA LEU A 16 5.53 -20.06 15.72
C LEU A 16 4.52 -19.07 16.31
N ILE A 17 5.05 -18.03 16.94
CA ILE A 17 4.30 -16.87 17.41
C ILE A 17 4.90 -15.68 16.65
N SER A 18 4.30 -15.42 15.49
CA SER A 18 4.76 -14.49 14.48
C SER A 18 3.90 -13.24 14.42
N GLY A 19 4.49 -12.09 14.09
CA GLY A 19 3.76 -10.86 13.84
C GLY A 19 4.17 -10.25 12.52
N ALA A 20 3.20 -9.87 11.70
CA ALA A 20 3.44 -9.20 10.44
C ALA A 20 3.85 -7.75 10.70
N ILE A 21 5.02 -7.37 10.15
CA ILE A 21 5.53 -6.00 10.11
C ILE A 21 6.12 -5.79 8.72
N HIS A 22 5.55 -4.84 7.98
CA HIS A 22 5.99 -4.56 6.61
C HIS A 22 7.08 -3.49 6.61
N TYR A 23 8.29 -3.87 6.21
CA TYR A 23 9.45 -2.96 6.17
C TYR A 23 9.18 -1.73 5.27
N PHE A 24 8.37 -1.89 4.23
CA PHE A 24 8.01 -0.84 3.27
C PHE A 24 6.93 0.14 3.77
N ARG A 25 6.38 -0.07 4.97
CA ARG A 25 5.42 0.83 5.64
C ARG A 25 6.01 1.56 6.85
N VAL A 26 7.30 1.37 7.12
CA VAL A 26 8.00 1.93 8.28
C VAL A 26 9.33 2.50 7.81
N VAL A 27 9.66 3.73 8.20
CA VAL A 27 10.96 4.33 7.88
C VAL A 27 12.12 3.49 8.46
N PRO A 28 13.25 3.30 7.74
CA PRO A 28 14.30 2.37 8.14
C PRO A 28 14.88 2.61 9.54
N GLU A 29 14.96 3.88 9.94
CA GLU A 29 15.45 4.33 11.24
C GLU A 29 14.61 3.76 12.40
N TYR A 30 13.39 3.32 12.12
CA TYR A 30 12.43 2.84 13.10
C TYR A 30 12.21 1.33 13.08
N TRP A 31 12.76 0.59 12.11
CA TRP A 31 12.62 -0.87 12.04
C TRP A 31 13.04 -1.57 13.33
N GLU A 32 14.18 -1.19 13.92
CA GLU A 32 14.67 -1.82 15.16
C GLU A 32 13.73 -1.59 16.34
N ASP A 33 13.18 -0.38 16.50
CA ASP A 33 12.21 -0.10 17.56
C ASP A 33 10.96 -0.98 17.42
N ARG A 34 10.40 -1.09 16.21
CA ARG A 34 9.17 -1.89 15.98
C ARG A 34 9.43 -3.38 16.26
N LEU A 35 10.58 -3.89 15.83
CA LEU A 35 10.99 -5.27 16.05
C LEU A 35 11.29 -5.57 17.53
N LEU A 36 11.90 -4.63 18.26
CA LEU A 36 12.09 -4.75 19.71
C LEU A 36 10.76 -4.85 20.45
N LYS A 37 9.76 -4.05 20.06
CA LYS A 37 8.41 -4.11 20.64
C LYS A 37 7.72 -5.44 20.36
N LEU A 38 7.82 -5.95 19.12
CA LEU A 38 7.35 -7.30 18.77
C LEU A 38 7.98 -8.38 19.65
N LYS A 39 9.31 -8.35 19.79
CA LYS A 39 10.06 -9.28 20.67
C LYS A 39 9.61 -9.17 22.13
N ALA A 40 9.45 -7.95 22.64
CA ALA A 40 9.05 -7.67 24.01
C ALA A 40 7.61 -8.10 24.33
N CYS A 41 6.74 -8.18 23.32
CA CYS A 41 5.39 -8.75 23.42
C CYS A 41 5.41 -10.29 23.56
N GLY A 42 6.57 -10.92 23.34
CA GLY A 42 6.76 -12.36 23.47
C GLY A 42 6.73 -13.11 22.14
N PHE A 43 6.79 -12.43 21.00
CA PHE A 43 6.85 -13.06 19.69
C PHE A 43 8.26 -13.62 19.42
N ASN A 44 8.34 -14.73 18.67
CA ASN A 44 9.61 -15.36 18.31
C ASN A 44 9.92 -15.25 16.81
N CYS A 45 8.99 -14.72 16.03
CA CYS A 45 9.11 -14.58 14.59
C CYS A 45 8.51 -13.25 14.14
N VAL A 46 9.09 -12.66 13.10
CA VAL A 46 8.48 -11.58 12.31
C VAL A 46 8.17 -12.12 10.92
N GLU A 47 7.08 -11.64 10.34
CA GLU A 47 6.70 -11.95 8.97
C GLU A 47 6.67 -10.65 8.14
N THR A 48 7.12 -10.72 6.88
CA THR A 48 6.93 -9.62 5.92
C THR A 48 6.69 -10.12 4.49
N TYR A 49 5.79 -9.44 3.80
CA TYR A 49 5.69 -9.44 2.34
C TYR A 49 6.87 -8.75 1.65
N VAL A 50 6.94 -8.92 0.32
CA VAL A 50 7.93 -8.27 -0.56
C VAL A 50 7.22 -7.64 -1.78
N PRO A 51 6.91 -6.32 -1.76
CA PRO A 51 6.25 -5.65 -2.87
C PRO A 51 7.15 -5.54 -4.10
N TRP A 52 6.83 -6.28 -5.16
CA TRP A 52 7.58 -6.26 -6.40
C TRP A 52 7.62 -4.85 -7.01
N ASN A 53 6.51 -4.11 -7.01
CA ASN A 53 6.44 -2.75 -7.54
C ASN A 53 7.40 -1.75 -6.88
N LEU A 54 7.75 -1.93 -5.61
CA LEU A 54 8.74 -1.11 -4.91
C LEU A 54 10.16 -1.46 -5.35
N HIS A 55 10.40 -2.74 -5.64
CA HIS A 55 11.71 -3.25 -6.03
C HIS A 55 12.00 -3.14 -7.51
N GLU A 56 10.99 -3.10 -8.37
CA GLU A 56 11.13 -2.93 -9.82
C GLU A 56 10.10 -1.89 -10.33
N PRO A 57 10.22 -0.62 -9.89
CA PRO A 57 9.26 0.44 -10.23
C PRO A 57 9.18 0.71 -11.74
N LYS A 58 10.26 0.43 -12.47
CA LYS A 58 10.32 0.37 -13.93
C LYS A 58 10.94 -0.96 -14.32
N GLU A 59 10.46 -1.53 -15.43
CA GLU A 59 10.94 -2.83 -15.89
C GLU A 59 12.47 -2.84 -16.09
N GLY A 60 13.17 -3.74 -15.41
CA GLY A 60 14.62 -3.89 -15.43
C GLY A 60 15.39 -2.95 -14.50
N GLU A 61 14.73 -1.99 -13.84
CA GLU A 61 15.34 -1.05 -12.91
C GLU A 61 15.01 -1.44 -11.46
N PHE A 62 16.00 -1.98 -10.74
CA PHE A 62 15.79 -2.52 -9.41
C PHE A 62 16.21 -1.58 -8.27
N ASN A 63 15.40 -1.50 -7.21
CA ASN A 63 15.65 -0.70 -6.01
C ASN A 63 15.62 -1.54 -4.71
N PHE A 64 16.66 -1.41 -3.89
CA PHE A 64 16.79 -2.05 -2.58
C PHE A 64 17.38 -1.09 -1.53
N GLU A 65 17.23 0.22 -1.74
CA GLU A 65 17.71 1.27 -0.85
C GLU A 65 16.56 1.90 -0.05
N GLY A 66 16.89 2.55 1.07
CA GLY A 66 15.90 3.23 1.93
C GLY A 66 14.79 2.28 2.38
N LEU A 67 13.52 2.69 2.18
CA LEU A 67 12.34 1.87 2.48
C LEU A 67 12.33 0.51 1.76
N ALA A 68 13.06 0.34 0.66
CA ALA A 68 13.13 -0.91 -0.09
C ALA A 68 14.23 -1.86 0.42
N ASN A 69 14.98 -1.50 1.47
CA ASN A 69 16.12 -2.29 1.96
C ASN A 69 15.68 -3.47 2.85
N ILE A 70 15.08 -4.47 2.23
CA ILE A 70 14.66 -5.71 2.88
C ILE A 70 15.82 -6.47 3.54
N GLU A 71 17.03 -6.42 2.96
CA GLU A 71 18.18 -7.12 3.53
C GLU A 71 18.53 -6.57 4.91
N GLU A 72 18.54 -5.24 5.08
CA GLU A 72 18.81 -4.64 6.39
C GLU A 72 17.68 -4.86 7.39
N PHE A 73 16.41 -4.78 6.96
CA PHE A 73 15.28 -5.13 7.84
C PHE A 73 15.42 -6.56 8.41
N ILE A 74 15.74 -7.53 7.55
CA ILE A 74 15.94 -8.93 7.97
C ILE A 74 17.17 -9.07 8.88
N ARG A 75 18.26 -8.33 8.61
CA ARG A 75 19.44 -8.32 9.50
C ARG A 75 19.13 -7.70 10.86
N ILE A 76 18.29 -6.68 10.94
CA ILE A 76 17.83 -6.11 12.22
C ILE A 76 17.02 -7.16 12.98
N ALA A 77 16.08 -7.85 12.31
CA ALA A 77 15.29 -8.90 12.94
C ALA A 77 16.17 -10.01 13.54
N ASP A 78 17.24 -10.42 12.83
CA ASP A 78 18.25 -11.35 13.32
C ASP A 78 18.96 -10.82 14.58
N ARG A 79 19.41 -9.56 14.56
CA ARG A 79 20.06 -8.90 15.72
C ARG A 79 19.15 -8.84 16.94
N VAL A 80 17.85 -8.61 16.74
CA VAL A 80 16.82 -8.62 17.80
C VAL A 80 16.52 -10.04 18.30
N GLY A 81 16.93 -11.07 17.57
CA GLY A 81 16.71 -12.48 17.92
C GLY A 81 15.31 -12.96 17.54
N LEU A 82 14.81 -12.53 16.38
CA LEU A 82 13.57 -13.01 15.78
C LEU A 82 13.89 -13.91 14.59
N HIS A 83 13.16 -15.01 14.45
CA HIS A 83 13.08 -15.71 13.17
C HIS A 83 12.33 -14.85 12.15
N VAL A 84 12.54 -15.15 10.86
CA VAL A 84 11.87 -14.42 9.77
C VAL A 84 11.11 -15.38 8.87
N ILE A 85 9.85 -15.04 8.60
CA ILE A 85 9.08 -15.59 7.49
C ILE A 85 9.04 -14.52 6.40
N VAL A 86 9.41 -14.87 5.17
CA VAL A 86 9.30 -13.96 4.03
C VAL A 86 8.20 -14.47 3.10
N ARG A 87 7.33 -13.59 2.62
CA ARG A 87 6.31 -13.92 1.64
C ARG A 87 6.66 -13.24 0.29
N PRO A 88 7.61 -13.81 -0.48
CA PRO A 88 8.15 -13.18 -1.69
C PRO A 88 7.27 -13.39 -2.94
N SER A 89 5.98 -13.68 -2.75
CA SER A 89 5.04 -13.87 -3.87
C SER A 89 5.06 -12.61 -4.76
N PRO A 90 5.00 -12.75 -6.10
CA PRO A 90 4.95 -11.57 -6.99
C PRO A 90 3.70 -10.72 -6.72
N TYR A 91 2.64 -11.34 -6.22
CA TYR A 91 1.42 -10.69 -5.74
C TYR A 91 1.27 -10.91 -4.23
N ILE A 92 1.04 -9.84 -3.48
CA ILE A 92 0.95 -9.85 -2.01
C ILE A 92 -0.40 -9.40 -1.47
N CYS A 93 -1.32 -8.88 -2.30
CA CYS A 93 -2.55 -8.22 -1.81
C CYS A 93 -2.21 -7.05 -0.87
N ALA A 94 -2.33 -7.28 0.45
CA ALA A 94 -1.82 -6.46 1.54
C ALA A 94 -2.35 -5.02 1.57
N GLU A 95 -3.47 -4.74 0.90
CA GLU A 95 -4.01 -3.39 0.71
C GLU A 95 -2.96 -2.41 0.18
N TRP A 96 -2.06 -2.94 -0.63
CA TRP A 96 -0.96 -2.22 -1.24
C TRP A 96 -1.22 -2.06 -2.72
N GLU A 97 -0.68 -1.00 -3.29
CA GLU A 97 -0.85 -0.63 -4.69
C GLU A 97 -0.69 -1.83 -5.63
N PHE A 98 -1.76 -2.13 -6.37
CA PHE A 98 -1.87 -3.26 -7.30
C PHE A 98 -1.50 -4.64 -6.71
N GLY A 99 -1.67 -4.82 -5.41
CA GLY A 99 -1.27 -6.04 -4.71
C GLY A 99 0.23 -6.30 -4.79
N GLY A 100 1.05 -5.25 -4.91
CA GLY A 100 2.51 -5.35 -5.07
C GLY A 100 2.97 -5.63 -6.50
N LEU A 101 2.08 -5.83 -7.46
CA LEU A 101 2.46 -6.01 -8.87
C LEU A 101 2.89 -4.66 -9.48
N PRO A 102 3.96 -4.62 -10.30
CA PRO A 102 4.33 -3.39 -10.98
C PRO A 102 3.29 -2.95 -12.02
N SER A 103 3.00 -1.65 -12.06
CA SER A 103 2.01 -1.06 -12.97
C SER A 103 2.36 -1.23 -14.45
N TRP A 104 3.65 -1.30 -14.79
CA TRP A 104 4.11 -1.48 -16.17
C TRP A 104 3.64 -2.81 -16.79
N LEU A 105 3.19 -3.79 -15.98
CA LEU A 105 2.51 -4.99 -16.47
C LEU A 105 1.22 -4.68 -17.24
N LEU A 106 0.51 -3.61 -16.88
CA LEU A 106 -0.74 -3.19 -17.51
C LEU A 106 -0.53 -2.41 -18.83
N ALA A 107 0.72 -2.04 -19.16
CA ALA A 107 1.03 -1.46 -20.46
C ALA A 107 0.77 -2.45 -21.61
N ASP A 108 0.91 -3.76 -21.35
CA ASP A 108 0.40 -4.81 -22.24
C ASP A 108 -1.07 -5.11 -21.91
N SER A 109 -1.98 -4.66 -22.78
CA SER A 109 -3.41 -4.89 -22.63
C SER A 109 -3.83 -6.37 -22.71
N ASN A 110 -2.92 -7.28 -23.10
CA ASN A 110 -3.17 -8.73 -23.12
C ASN A 110 -2.60 -9.44 -21.89
N MET A 111 -2.02 -8.72 -20.93
CA MET A 111 -1.37 -9.30 -19.76
C MET A 111 -2.35 -10.15 -18.93
N LYS A 112 -1.86 -11.29 -18.46
CA LYS A 112 -2.60 -12.23 -17.59
C LYS A 112 -1.76 -12.57 -16.36
N PHE A 113 -1.75 -11.65 -15.40
CA PHE A 113 -1.07 -11.87 -14.13
C PHE A 113 -1.70 -13.04 -13.35
N ARG A 114 -0.88 -13.67 -12.51
CA ARG A 114 -1.27 -14.78 -11.62
C ARG A 114 -1.84 -16.00 -12.36
N THR A 115 -1.34 -16.28 -13.56
CA THR A 115 -1.70 -17.46 -14.36
C THR A 115 -0.46 -18.03 -15.04
N TYR A 116 -0.55 -19.25 -15.60
CA TYR A 116 0.53 -19.83 -16.40
C TYR A 116 0.53 -19.19 -17.79
N TYR A 117 0.98 -17.95 -17.84
CA TYR A 117 1.08 -17.14 -19.05
C TYR A 117 2.53 -16.71 -19.24
N GLU A 118 3.20 -17.26 -20.25
CA GLU A 118 4.65 -17.08 -20.47
C GLU A 118 5.11 -15.62 -20.37
N PRO A 119 4.45 -14.63 -21.00
CA PRO A 119 4.87 -13.24 -20.87
C PRO A 119 4.82 -12.69 -19.44
N TYR A 120 3.94 -13.20 -18.57
CA TYR A 120 3.94 -12.84 -17.14
C TYR A 120 5.05 -13.58 -16.39
N LEU A 121 5.20 -14.88 -16.65
CA LEU A 121 6.21 -15.72 -16.00
C LEU A 121 7.64 -15.23 -16.28
N ASP A 122 7.92 -14.76 -17.50
CA ASP A 122 9.22 -14.18 -17.86
C ASP A 122 9.55 -12.96 -16.98
N LYS A 123 8.54 -12.14 -16.66
CA LYS A 123 8.71 -10.98 -15.76
C LYS A 123 8.96 -11.41 -14.32
N VAL A 124 8.19 -12.39 -13.84
CA VAL A 124 8.38 -12.97 -12.49
C VAL A 124 9.77 -13.57 -12.36
N ASP A 125 10.26 -14.25 -13.39
CA ASP A 125 11.60 -14.83 -13.40
C ASP A 125 12.70 -13.77 -13.31
N ASN A 126 12.58 -12.67 -14.05
CA ASN A 126 13.53 -11.54 -13.97
C ASN A 126 13.56 -10.93 -12.57
N TYR A 127 12.39 -10.71 -11.97
CA TYR A 127 12.28 -10.23 -10.60
C TYR A 127 12.95 -11.19 -9.61
N TYR A 128 12.66 -12.48 -9.73
CA TYR A 128 13.20 -13.51 -8.84
C TYR A 128 14.71 -13.74 -9.01
N ASP A 129 15.25 -13.59 -10.21
CA ASP A 129 16.70 -13.65 -10.45
C ASP A 129 17.47 -12.57 -9.65
N VAL A 130 16.82 -11.44 -9.37
CA VAL A 130 17.40 -10.35 -8.57
C VAL A 130 17.06 -10.50 -7.09
N LEU A 131 15.77 -10.60 -6.73
CA LEU A 131 15.33 -10.66 -5.34
C LEU A 131 15.92 -11.87 -4.61
N LEU A 132 15.76 -13.08 -5.15
CA LEU A 132 16.09 -14.28 -4.40
C LEU A 132 17.61 -14.40 -4.18
N LYS A 133 18.42 -13.87 -5.10
CA LYS A 133 19.87 -13.78 -4.91
C LYS A 133 20.26 -12.97 -3.67
N LYS A 134 19.46 -11.97 -3.29
CA LYS A 134 19.65 -11.16 -2.08
C LYS A 134 19.16 -11.88 -0.81
N LEU A 135 18.10 -12.69 -0.93
CA LEU A 135 17.53 -13.42 0.20
C LEU A 135 18.25 -14.74 0.52
N VAL A 136 18.87 -15.40 -0.46
CA VAL A 136 19.57 -16.68 -0.28
C VAL A 136 20.63 -16.61 0.85
N PRO A 137 21.50 -15.58 0.94
CA PRO A 137 22.44 -15.45 2.05
C PRO A 137 21.80 -15.30 3.44
N LEU A 138 20.50 -14.98 3.52
CA LEU A 138 19.76 -14.76 4.76
C LEU A 138 18.91 -15.98 5.17
N LEU A 139 18.94 -17.05 4.38
CA LEU A 139 18.27 -18.31 4.71
C LEU A 139 18.91 -18.98 5.93
N GLN A 140 18.09 -19.64 6.74
CA GLN A 140 18.55 -20.36 7.93
C GLN A 140 19.55 -21.47 7.63
N THR A 141 19.42 -22.13 6.48
CA THR A 141 20.38 -23.11 5.93
C THR A 141 21.74 -22.49 5.61
N ASN A 142 21.79 -21.18 5.38
CA ASN A 142 23.00 -20.38 5.17
C ASN A 142 23.41 -19.56 6.42
N GLY A 143 22.78 -19.82 7.56
CA GLY A 143 23.09 -19.17 8.84
C GLY A 143 22.35 -17.85 9.12
N GLY A 144 21.37 -17.46 8.29
CA GLY A 144 20.52 -16.30 8.53
C GLY A 144 19.21 -16.61 9.27
N PRO A 145 18.31 -15.62 9.44
CA PRO A 145 17.10 -15.80 10.25
C PRO A 145 15.88 -16.32 9.46
N ILE A 146 15.93 -16.40 8.13
CA ILE A 146 14.76 -16.78 7.33
C ILE A 146 14.51 -18.29 7.43
N ILE A 147 13.38 -18.68 8.03
CA ILE A 147 13.04 -20.10 8.31
C ILE A 147 11.96 -20.66 7.37
N ALA A 148 11.17 -19.81 6.73
CA ALA A 148 10.12 -20.24 5.81
C ALA A 148 9.82 -19.17 4.76
N MET A 149 9.34 -19.61 3.59
CA MET A 149 8.88 -18.74 2.51
C MET A 149 7.54 -19.18 1.92
N GLN A 150 6.67 -18.20 1.64
CA GLN A 150 5.40 -18.46 0.97
C GLN A 150 5.55 -18.46 -0.55
N ILE A 151 4.86 -19.39 -1.22
CA ILE A 151 4.92 -19.55 -2.69
C ILE A 151 4.09 -18.48 -3.42
N GLU A 152 2.80 -18.40 -3.13
CA GLU A 152 1.86 -17.42 -3.69
C GLU A 152 0.93 -16.95 -2.56
N ASN A 153 0.15 -15.90 -2.75
CA ASN A 153 -0.71 -15.35 -1.72
C ASN A 153 -2.21 -15.57 -1.97
N GLU A 154 -2.86 -16.35 -1.10
CA GLU A 154 -4.30 -16.63 -1.15
C GLU A 154 -4.81 -16.95 -2.56
N TYR A 155 -4.04 -17.79 -3.28
CA TYR A 155 -4.30 -18.00 -4.69
C TYR A 155 -5.69 -18.58 -4.95
N GLY A 156 -6.20 -19.39 -4.02
CA GLY A 156 -7.54 -19.97 -4.10
C GLY A 156 -8.68 -18.94 -4.06
N SER A 157 -8.40 -17.72 -3.59
CA SER A 157 -9.33 -16.59 -3.65
C SER A 157 -9.39 -15.94 -5.04
N PHE A 158 -8.41 -16.23 -5.90
CA PHE A 158 -8.30 -15.67 -7.26
C PHE A 158 -8.52 -16.72 -8.36
N GLY A 159 -7.90 -17.88 -8.24
CA GLY A 159 -7.86 -18.88 -9.31
C GLY A 159 -7.50 -20.29 -8.84
N ASN A 160 -7.25 -21.16 -9.82
CA ASN A 160 -6.97 -22.58 -9.59
C ASN A 160 -5.94 -23.16 -10.57
N ASP A 161 -5.14 -22.32 -11.23
CA ASP A 161 -4.06 -22.75 -12.12
C ASP A 161 -2.91 -23.41 -11.34
N LYS A 162 -3.00 -24.73 -11.18
CA LYS A 162 -1.95 -25.54 -10.53
C LYS A 162 -0.64 -25.54 -11.30
N LYS A 163 -0.66 -25.27 -12.61
CA LYS A 163 0.57 -25.21 -13.41
C LYS A 163 1.35 -23.95 -13.04
N TYR A 164 0.66 -22.83 -12.87
CA TYR A 164 1.23 -21.59 -12.34
C TYR A 164 1.81 -21.76 -10.94
N LEU A 165 1.04 -22.30 -9.99
CA LEU A 165 1.53 -22.48 -8.62
C LEU A 165 2.78 -23.37 -8.53
N ASN A 166 2.81 -24.47 -9.30
CA ASN A 166 4.01 -25.31 -9.37
C ASN A 166 5.18 -24.57 -10.03
N TYR A 167 4.93 -23.72 -11.03
CA TYR A 167 5.98 -22.90 -11.63
C TYR A 167 6.63 -21.94 -10.63
N ILE A 168 5.83 -21.24 -9.82
CA ILE A 168 6.34 -20.33 -8.79
C ILE A 168 7.15 -21.11 -7.74
N LYS A 169 6.63 -22.25 -7.27
CA LYS A 169 7.35 -23.15 -6.35
C LYS A 169 8.70 -23.56 -6.92
N ASP A 170 8.71 -24.09 -8.14
CA ASP A 170 9.91 -24.59 -8.79
C ASP A 170 10.91 -23.45 -9.07
N SER A 171 10.40 -22.24 -9.33
CA SER A 171 11.20 -21.03 -9.51
C SER A 171 11.93 -20.61 -8.24
N LEU A 172 11.29 -20.70 -7.07
CA LEU A 172 11.92 -20.47 -5.77
C LEU A 172 13.03 -21.51 -5.52
N ILE A 173 12.71 -22.80 -5.68
CA ILE A 173 13.65 -23.91 -5.42
C ILE A 173 14.87 -23.82 -6.35
N LYS A 174 14.65 -23.61 -7.65
CA LYS A 174 15.73 -23.50 -8.65
C LYS A 174 16.71 -22.38 -8.34
N ARG A 175 16.26 -21.34 -7.64
CA ARG A 175 17.06 -20.16 -7.26
C ARG A 175 17.68 -20.26 -5.87
N GLY A 176 17.65 -21.45 -5.26
CA GLY A 176 18.38 -21.76 -4.04
C GLY A 176 17.58 -21.57 -2.75
N ILE A 177 16.25 -21.42 -2.83
CA ILE A 177 15.39 -21.44 -1.65
C ILE A 177 15.22 -22.89 -1.18
N ASP A 178 15.76 -23.21 -0.01
CA ASP A 178 15.80 -24.55 0.60
C ASP A 178 15.22 -24.60 2.03
N VAL A 179 14.59 -23.50 2.46
CA VAL A 179 13.81 -23.41 3.72
C VAL A 179 12.38 -23.94 3.53
N LEU A 180 11.57 -23.96 4.60
CA LEU A 180 10.19 -24.45 4.51
C LEU A 180 9.37 -23.61 3.53
N LEU A 181 8.87 -24.23 2.46
CA LEU A 181 7.88 -23.62 1.57
C LEU A 181 6.46 -23.92 2.06
N PHE A 182 5.57 -22.94 1.94
CA PHE A 182 4.16 -23.08 2.31
C PHE A 182 3.23 -22.23 1.43
N THR A 183 1.91 -22.48 1.53
CA THR A 183 0.84 -21.67 0.96
C THR A 183 -0.14 -21.24 2.07
N SER A 184 -0.79 -20.08 1.92
CA SER A 184 -1.89 -19.66 2.79
C SER A 184 -3.13 -19.30 1.97
N ASP A 185 -4.30 -19.70 2.47
CA ASP A 185 -5.61 -19.49 1.83
C ASP A 185 -6.73 -19.38 2.88
N GLY A 186 -7.88 -18.79 2.55
CA GLY A 186 -9.04 -18.83 3.43
C GLY A 186 -9.58 -20.26 3.65
N PRO A 187 -10.19 -20.57 4.81
CA PRO A 187 -10.61 -21.92 5.19
C PRO A 187 -11.93 -22.32 4.51
N THR A 188 -11.93 -22.40 3.18
CA THR A 188 -13.09 -22.83 2.37
C THR A 188 -12.69 -23.94 1.40
N ASP A 189 -13.68 -24.70 0.93
CA ASP A 189 -13.44 -25.75 -0.07
C ASP A 189 -12.89 -25.16 -1.37
N LEU A 190 -13.42 -24.01 -1.80
CA LEU A 190 -12.97 -23.29 -2.99
C LEU A 190 -11.50 -22.89 -2.89
N MET A 191 -11.14 -22.20 -1.80
CA MET A 191 -9.82 -21.60 -1.65
C MET A 191 -8.76 -22.68 -1.39
N LEU A 192 -9.01 -23.64 -0.50
CA LEU A 192 -8.02 -24.71 -0.22
C LEU A 192 -7.78 -25.60 -1.44
N GLN A 193 -8.80 -25.92 -2.23
CA GLN A 193 -8.63 -26.68 -3.46
C GLN A 193 -7.92 -25.86 -4.54
N GLY A 194 -8.18 -24.55 -4.63
CA GLY A 194 -7.59 -23.64 -5.61
C GLY A 194 -6.14 -23.28 -5.34
N GLY A 195 -5.79 -22.95 -4.09
CA GLY A 195 -4.50 -22.33 -3.72
C GLY A 195 -3.42 -23.26 -3.19
N SER A 196 -3.78 -24.43 -2.64
CA SER A 196 -2.78 -25.37 -2.11
C SER A 196 -1.87 -25.99 -3.18
N VAL A 197 -0.64 -26.35 -2.82
CA VAL A 197 0.31 -27.03 -3.72
C VAL A 197 0.64 -28.42 -3.17
N GLU A 198 0.62 -29.44 -4.03
CA GLU A 198 0.95 -30.81 -3.64
C GLU A 198 2.37 -30.90 -3.08
N GLY A 199 2.51 -31.59 -1.93
CA GLY A 199 3.79 -31.77 -1.23
C GLY A 199 4.29 -30.53 -0.48
N VAL A 200 3.49 -29.45 -0.41
CA VAL A 200 3.81 -28.21 0.28
C VAL A 200 2.90 -28.05 1.51
N LEU A 201 3.40 -27.42 2.57
CA LEU A 201 2.59 -27.12 3.75
C LEU A 201 1.49 -26.11 3.41
N ALA A 202 0.23 -26.46 3.69
CA ALA A 202 -0.90 -25.54 3.59
C ALA A 202 -1.23 -24.95 4.97
N THR A 203 -1.42 -23.64 5.03
CA THR A 203 -1.88 -22.87 6.19
C THR A 203 -3.19 -22.16 5.85
N VAL A 204 -3.86 -21.58 6.84
CA VAL A 204 -5.13 -20.85 6.63
C VAL A 204 -5.07 -19.40 7.12
N ASN A 205 -5.96 -18.55 6.62
CA ASN A 205 -6.11 -17.15 7.03
C ASN A 205 -7.54 -16.90 7.54
N PHE A 206 -7.69 -16.24 8.68
CA PHE A 206 -9.00 -15.93 9.27
C PHE A 206 -8.91 -14.88 10.37
N GLY A 207 -10.03 -14.17 10.61
CA GLY A 207 -10.17 -13.25 11.75
C GLY A 207 -10.81 -13.87 13.00
N SER A 208 -11.54 -14.97 12.88
CA SER A 208 -12.28 -15.58 14.00
C SER A 208 -12.57 -17.07 13.77
N ARG A 209 -13.11 -17.73 14.79
CA ARG A 209 -13.55 -19.15 14.77
C ARG A 209 -12.42 -20.14 14.40
N PRO A 210 -11.29 -20.13 15.13
CA PRO A 210 -10.11 -20.92 14.81
C PRO A 210 -10.40 -22.42 14.72
N LYS A 211 -11.27 -22.95 15.58
CA LYS A 211 -11.65 -24.37 15.55
C LYS A 211 -12.27 -24.76 14.21
N GLU A 212 -13.23 -23.98 13.71
CA GLU A 212 -13.90 -24.27 12.43
C GLU A 212 -12.91 -24.20 11.26
N ALA A 213 -12.05 -23.19 11.26
CA ALA A 213 -11.04 -22.99 10.24
C ALA A 213 -10.02 -24.14 10.20
N PHE A 214 -9.48 -24.54 11.36
CA PHE A 214 -8.54 -25.65 11.44
C PHE A 214 -9.19 -27.01 11.18
N ASP A 215 -10.44 -27.25 11.61
CA ASP A 215 -11.16 -28.48 11.24
C ASP A 215 -11.32 -28.58 9.71
N LYS A 216 -11.57 -27.45 9.02
CA LYS A 216 -11.61 -27.40 7.56
C LYS A 216 -10.23 -27.70 6.95
N LEU A 217 -9.14 -27.11 7.47
CA LEU A 217 -7.77 -27.42 7.02
C LEU A 217 -7.46 -28.92 7.17
N GLN A 218 -7.74 -29.49 8.35
CA GLN A 218 -7.49 -30.90 8.65
C GLN A 218 -8.31 -31.86 7.79
N SER A 219 -9.47 -31.43 7.26
CA SER A 219 -10.27 -32.27 6.37
C SER A 219 -9.61 -32.50 5.00
N TYR A 220 -8.77 -31.57 4.54
CA TYR A 220 -7.98 -31.70 3.31
C TYR A 220 -6.56 -32.21 3.57
N PHE A 221 -5.96 -31.81 4.70
CA PHE A 221 -4.58 -32.13 5.04
C PHE A 221 -4.50 -32.76 6.44
N PRO A 222 -4.90 -34.04 6.59
CA PRO A 222 -4.89 -34.71 7.88
C PRO A 222 -3.48 -34.75 8.48
N ASN A 223 -3.36 -34.43 9.77
CA ASN A 223 -2.10 -34.41 10.52
C ASN A 223 -1.10 -33.32 10.08
N THR A 224 -1.54 -32.31 9.33
CA THR A 224 -0.72 -31.10 9.12
C THR A 224 -0.68 -30.26 10.41
N PRO A 225 0.39 -29.48 10.68
CA PRO A 225 0.38 -28.46 11.73
C PRO A 225 -0.72 -27.43 11.49
N ASN A 226 -1.41 -27.03 12.55
CA ASN A 226 -2.34 -25.91 12.49
C ASN A 226 -1.55 -24.61 12.54
N ILE A 227 -1.63 -23.85 11.45
CA ILE A 227 -1.00 -22.54 11.35
C ILE A 227 -2.02 -21.58 10.76
N VAL A 228 -2.31 -20.50 11.48
CA VAL A 228 -2.94 -19.33 10.90
C VAL A 228 -1.85 -18.36 10.44
N MET A 229 -1.75 -18.15 9.13
CA MET A 229 -0.70 -17.28 8.55
C MET A 229 -1.14 -15.82 8.50
N GLU A 230 -2.44 -15.56 8.56
CA GLU A 230 -2.97 -14.23 8.82
C GLU A 230 -4.12 -14.32 9.81
N TYR A 231 -3.82 -13.97 11.06
CA TYR A 231 -4.84 -13.71 12.06
C TYR A 231 -5.22 -12.23 12.00
N TRP A 232 -6.32 -11.94 11.29
CA TRP A 232 -6.84 -10.58 11.12
C TRP A 232 -7.40 -10.06 12.44
N ASN A 233 -6.56 -9.36 13.20
CA ASN A 233 -6.80 -8.95 14.59
C ASN A 233 -7.23 -7.48 14.75
N GLY A 234 -7.34 -6.80 13.62
CA GLY A 234 -7.96 -5.49 13.39
C GLY A 234 -8.34 -5.44 11.91
N TRP A 235 -8.49 -4.24 11.34
CA TRP A 235 -8.84 -4.08 9.92
C TRP A 235 -8.38 -2.73 9.39
N PHE A 236 -8.35 -2.58 8.07
CA PHE A 236 -7.96 -1.34 7.37
C PHE A 236 -9.18 -0.50 7.00
N ASP A 237 -8.96 0.78 6.70
CA ASP A 237 -10.04 1.71 6.32
C ASP A 237 -10.02 2.08 4.84
N HIS A 238 -11.20 2.39 4.31
CA HIS A 238 -11.36 3.14 3.07
C HIS A 238 -11.76 4.60 3.33
N TRP A 239 -11.42 5.48 2.38
CA TRP A 239 -11.89 6.86 2.45
C TRP A 239 -13.44 6.92 2.43
N GLY A 240 -14.02 7.63 3.40
CA GLY A 240 -15.46 7.80 3.59
C GLY A 240 -16.13 6.75 4.48
N GLU A 241 -15.38 5.79 5.03
CA GLU A 241 -15.88 4.82 6.02
C GLU A 241 -15.65 5.31 7.47
N GLU A 242 -16.19 4.58 8.45
CA GLU A 242 -15.81 4.75 9.86
C GLU A 242 -14.49 4.00 10.12
N HIS A 243 -13.70 4.48 11.09
CA HIS A 243 -12.46 3.81 11.48
C HIS A 243 -12.76 2.43 12.08
N HIS A 244 -12.06 1.39 11.60
CA HIS A 244 -12.27 0.02 12.05
C HIS A 244 -11.48 -0.29 13.31
N GLU A 245 -12.20 -0.60 14.39
CA GLU A 245 -11.61 -1.09 15.64
C GLU A 245 -12.07 -2.52 15.96
N ARG A 246 -11.23 -3.25 16.70
CA ARG A 246 -11.53 -4.57 17.24
C ARG A 246 -11.10 -4.65 18.70
N ASP A 247 -12.02 -5.16 19.52
CA ASP A 247 -11.81 -5.26 20.96
C ASP A 247 -10.49 -6.00 21.34
N PRO A 248 -9.62 -5.36 22.15
CA PRO A 248 -8.38 -5.95 22.62
C PRO A 248 -8.54 -7.29 23.35
N ALA A 249 -9.59 -7.44 24.18
CA ALA A 249 -9.78 -8.63 25.00
C ALA A 249 -10.29 -9.81 24.17
N GLU A 250 -11.23 -9.59 23.24
CA GLU A 250 -11.68 -10.61 22.30
C GLU A 250 -10.53 -11.11 21.42
N THR A 251 -9.69 -10.17 20.96
CA THR A 251 -8.50 -10.45 20.17
C THR A 251 -7.53 -11.36 20.93
N ALA A 252 -7.21 -11.00 22.18
CA ALA A 252 -6.31 -11.76 23.03
C ALA A 252 -6.89 -13.13 23.43
N GLN A 253 -8.19 -13.22 23.70
CA GLN A 253 -8.86 -14.47 24.03
C GLN A 253 -8.78 -15.48 22.88
N THR A 254 -9.13 -15.07 21.66
CA THR A 254 -9.05 -15.94 20.48
C THR A 254 -7.61 -16.41 20.23
N PHE A 255 -6.64 -15.54 20.50
CA PHE A 255 -5.22 -15.89 20.40
C PHE A 255 -4.77 -16.90 21.48
N GLU A 256 -5.16 -16.69 22.74
CA GLU A 256 -4.90 -17.60 23.86
C GLU A 256 -5.44 -19.01 23.58
N GLU A 257 -6.67 -19.12 23.06
CA GLU A 257 -7.27 -20.40 22.67
C GLU A 257 -6.42 -21.16 21.64
N MET A 258 -5.81 -20.45 20.68
CA MET A 258 -4.90 -21.05 19.70
C MET A 258 -3.58 -21.48 20.35
N LEU A 259 -3.03 -20.66 21.25
CA LEU A 259 -1.80 -20.99 21.98
C LEU A 259 -1.96 -22.25 22.84
N GLU A 260 -3.07 -22.38 23.57
CA GLU A 260 -3.41 -23.56 24.39
C GLU A 260 -3.43 -24.86 23.61
N ARG A 261 -3.86 -24.79 22.34
CA ARG A 261 -3.97 -25.95 21.44
C ARG A 261 -2.64 -26.30 20.77
N GLY A 262 -1.60 -25.49 20.97
CA GLY A 262 -0.32 -25.61 20.27
C GLY A 262 -0.38 -25.16 18.81
N ASP A 263 -1.43 -24.43 18.42
CA ASP A 263 -1.57 -23.90 17.06
C ASP A 263 -0.57 -22.73 16.88
N SER A 264 0.04 -22.62 15.69
CA SER A 264 0.94 -21.51 15.36
C SER A 264 0.18 -20.34 14.76
N VAL A 265 0.61 -19.11 15.04
CA VAL A 265 -0.14 -17.89 14.72
C VAL A 265 0.80 -16.83 14.16
N ASN A 266 0.39 -16.19 13.07
CA ASN A 266 0.95 -14.93 12.60
C ASN A 266 -0.10 -13.81 12.71
N PHE A 267 0.18 -12.78 13.51
CA PHE A 267 -0.69 -11.61 13.67
C PHE A 267 -0.65 -10.75 12.41
N TYR A 268 -1.80 -10.55 11.77
CA TYR A 268 -1.94 -9.64 10.64
C TYR A 268 -2.88 -8.48 11.03
N MET A 269 -2.39 -7.26 11.27
CA MET A 269 -0.99 -6.85 11.43
C MET A 269 -0.57 -6.88 12.91
N PHE A 270 0.72 -7.03 13.20
CA PHE A 270 1.24 -6.68 14.53
C PHE A 270 1.61 -5.20 14.59
N HIS A 271 2.17 -4.69 13.50
CA HIS A 271 2.38 -3.28 13.23
C HIS A 271 2.10 -3.02 11.76
N GLY A 272 1.09 -2.21 11.47
CA GLY A 272 0.72 -1.93 10.10
C GLY A 272 1.53 -0.78 9.47
N GLY A 273 1.68 0.35 10.17
CA GLY A 273 2.48 1.50 9.70
C GLY A 273 1.70 2.42 8.75
N THR A 274 2.36 2.92 7.70
CA THR A 274 1.77 3.92 6.78
C THR A 274 1.92 3.51 5.31
N ASN A 275 0.87 3.71 4.52
CA ASN A 275 0.91 3.68 3.06
C ASN A 275 1.47 5.01 2.51
N PHE A 276 2.78 5.25 2.69
CA PHE A 276 3.42 6.48 2.22
C PHE A 276 3.23 6.71 0.71
N GLY A 277 3.33 7.98 0.30
CA GLY A 277 3.20 8.36 -1.10
C GLY A 277 1.92 7.89 -1.77
N PHE A 278 2.05 7.21 -2.90
CA PHE A 278 0.92 6.72 -3.69
C PHE A 278 0.78 5.20 -3.63
N TYR A 279 1.26 4.57 -2.56
CA TYR A 279 1.33 3.13 -2.45
C TYR A 279 0.10 2.45 -1.81
N ASN A 280 -0.94 3.21 -1.45
CA ASN A 280 -2.19 2.58 -1.02
C ASN A 280 -2.79 1.71 -2.14
N GLY A 281 -3.42 0.61 -1.75
CA GLY A 281 -4.24 -0.18 -2.64
C GLY A 281 -5.68 0.31 -2.69
N ALA A 282 -6.52 -0.44 -3.41
CA ALA A 282 -7.96 -0.27 -3.37
C ALA A 282 -8.70 -1.63 -3.43
N ASN A 283 -9.95 -1.64 -2.98
CA ASN A 283 -10.86 -2.76 -3.15
C ASN A 283 -12.00 -2.39 -4.12
N PHE A 284 -12.79 -3.39 -4.48
CA PHE A 284 -13.98 -3.19 -5.32
C PHE A 284 -15.14 -4.04 -4.80
N ASP A 285 -16.12 -3.39 -4.18
CA ASP A 285 -17.45 -3.94 -3.93
C ASP A 285 -18.51 -2.97 -4.47
N LYS A 286 -19.06 -3.29 -5.65
CA LYS A 286 -19.95 -2.45 -6.48
C LYS A 286 -19.34 -1.15 -6.98
N VAL A 287 -18.50 -0.51 -6.17
CA VAL A 287 -17.76 0.73 -6.42
C VAL A 287 -16.29 0.52 -6.06
N HIS A 288 -15.43 1.39 -6.59
CA HIS A 288 -14.01 1.42 -6.21
C HIS A 288 -13.88 2.04 -4.81
N GLN A 289 -13.07 1.41 -3.95
CA GLN A 289 -12.88 1.78 -2.55
C GLN A 289 -11.37 1.97 -2.28
N PRO A 290 -10.84 3.20 -2.37
CA PRO A 290 -9.43 3.48 -2.12
C PRO A 290 -9.11 3.35 -0.63
N THR A 291 -8.08 2.58 -0.28
CA THR A 291 -7.58 2.46 1.10
C THR A 291 -6.95 3.78 1.54
N VAL A 292 -7.10 4.13 2.82
CA VAL A 292 -6.53 5.35 3.40
C VAL A 292 -4.99 5.32 3.47
N THR A 293 -4.38 6.46 3.79
CA THR A 293 -2.92 6.57 3.92
C THR A 293 -2.43 5.87 5.18
N SER A 294 -3.15 6.01 6.29
CA SER A 294 -2.88 5.24 7.51
C SER A 294 -3.00 3.74 7.21
N TYR A 295 -2.11 2.96 7.80
CA TYR A 295 -2.30 1.52 7.91
C TYR A 295 -2.15 1.12 9.39
N ASP A 296 -2.68 1.93 10.31
CA ASP A 296 -2.70 1.64 11.75
C ASP A 296 -3.29 0.24 12.02
N TYR A 297 -4.37 -0.09 11.32
CA TYR A 297 -5.02 -1.40 11.31
C TYR A 297 -5.64 -1.80 12.67
N ASP A 298 -5.69 -0.89 13.66
CA ASP A 298 -5.97 -1.18 15.07
C ASP A 298 -5.04 -2.28 15.61
N CYS A 299 -3.73 -2.07 15.42
CA CYS A 299 -2.69 -3.01 15.78
C CYS A 299 -2.39 -3.07 17.30
N PRO A 300 -1.69 -4.14 17.75
CA PRO A 300 -0.96 -4.13 19.02
C PRO A 300 -0.02 -2.93 19.17
N ILE A 301 0.67 -2.51 18.11
CA ILE A 301 1.39 -1.23 18.09
C ILE A 301 0.87 -0.33 16.97
N SER A 302 0.55 0.93 17.31
CA SER A 302 -0.11 1.88 16.40
C SER A 302 0.71 2.21 15.15
N GLU A 303 0.17 3.01 14.23
CA GLU A 303 0.88 3.55 13.06
C GLU A 303 2.24 4.18 13.42
N THR A 304 2.33 4.88 14.57
CA THR A 304 3.58 5.50 15.03
C THR A 304 4.43 4.59 15.93
N GLY A 305 3.99 3.35 16.15
CA GLY A 305 4.66 2.36 16.98
C GLY A 305 4.39 2.51 18.48
N ASP A 306 3.35 3.25 18.89
CA ASP A 306 2.99 3.33 20.31
C ASP A 306 2.37 2.02 20.80
N ILE A 307 2.56 1.72 22.08
CA ILE A 307 1.96 0.56 22.73
C ILE A 307 0.47 0.81 22.96
N THR A 308 -0.38 -0.11 22.51
CA THR A 308 -1.84 -0.01 22.68
C THR A 308 -2.34 -0.93 23.81
N PRO A 309 -3.60 -0.78 24.27
CA PRO A 309 -4.22 -1.78 25.16
C PRO A 309 -4.17 -3.21 24.60
N LYS A 310 -4.23 -3.36 23.26
CA LYS A 310 -4.12 -4.65 22.57
C LYS A 310 -2.75 -5.29 22.73
N PHE A 311 -1.66 -4.52 22.72
CA PHE A 311 -0.33 -5.04 23.06
C PHE A 311 -0.30 -5.71 24.43
N HIS A 312 -0.85 -5.05 25.45
CA HIS A 312 -0.83 -5.56 26.82
C HIS A 312 -1.66 -6.84 26.95
N ALA A 313 -2.86 -6.87 26.36
CA ALA A 313 -3.72 -8.05 26.35
C ALA A 313 -3.06 -9.24 25.62
N VAL A 314 -2.47 -9.01 24.45
CA VAL A 314 -1.75 -10.04 23.68
C VAL A 314 -0.54 -10.55 24.45
N ARG A 315 0.26 -9.67 25.05
CA ARG A 315 1.43 -10.07 25.86
C ARG A 315 1.01 -10.91 27.07
N GLU A 316 -0.09 -10.54 27.73
CA GLU A 316 -0.65 -11.31 28.85
C GLU A 316 -1.01 -12.73 28.40
N ALA A 317 -1.70 -12.89 27.27
CA ALA A 317 -2.02 -14.20 26.69
C ALA A 317 -0.75 -15.04 26.47
N VAL A 318 0.31 -14.47 25.87
CA VAL A 318 1.57 -15.20 25.67
C VAL A 318 2.21 -15.63 27.01
N SER A 319 2.18 -14.75 28.02
CA SER A 319 2.82 -14.99 29.32
C SER A 319 2.23 -16.16 30.10
N LYS A 320 0.99 -16.56 29.79
CA LYS A 320 0.33 -17.72 30.41
C LYS A 320 0.88 -19.05 29.89
N HIS A 321 1.51 -19.06 28.71
CA HIS A 321 2.00 -20.28 28.06
C HIS A 321 3.53 -20.42 28.08
N LYS A 322 4.26 -19.32 28.19
CA LYS A 322 5.71 -19.32 28.27
C LYS A 322 6.25 -18.17 29.09
N ASP A 323 7.39 -18.39 29.74
CA ASP A 323 8.14 -17.32 30.38
C ASP A 323 8.73 -16.40 29.29
N ILE A 324 8.28 -15.15 29.30
CA ILE A 324 8.72 -14.09 28.39
C ILE A 324 9.46 -12.98 29.12
N GLY A 325 9.85 -13.21 30.38
CA GLY A 325 10.57 -12.27 31.20
C GLY A 325 9.82 -10.97 31.49
N GLU A 326 10.54 -10.02 32.07
CA GLU A 326 10.04 -8.67 32.31
C GLU A 326 9.85 -7.90 31.00
N LEU A 327 8.86 -7.01 30.98
CA LEU A 327 8.64 -6.14 29.83
C LEU A 327 9.73 -5.06 29.79
N VAL A 328 10.64 -5.18 28.82
CA VAL A 328 11.63 -4.17 28.48
C VAL A 328 11.27 -3.59 27.13
N LEU A 329 11.01 -2.29 27.08
CA LEU A 329 10.67 -1.56 25.86
C LEU A 329 11.78 -0.55 25.54
N PRO A 330 11.97 -0.22 24.25
CA PRO A 330 12.75 0.96 23.88
C PRO A 330 12.09 2.23 24.44
N GLU A 331 12.88 3.30 24.58
CA GLU A 331 12.35 4.60 24.98
C GLU A 331 11.29 5.08 23.98
N PRO A 332 10.16 5.63 24.45
CA PRO A 332 9.14 6.18 23.56
C PRO A 332 9.70 7.25 22.64
N ILE A 333 9.34 7.17 21.36
CA ILE A 333 9.68 8.21 20.37
C ILE A 333 8.84 9.45 20.70
N PRO A 334 9.47 10.63 20.91
CA PRO A 334 8.74 11.84 21.27
C PRO A 334 7.85 12.29 20.12
N LYS A 335 6.62 12.72 20.46
CA LYS A 335 5.71 13.43 19.56
C LYS A 335 5.71 14.91 19.92
N ILE A 336 5.85 15.78 18.92
CA ILE A 336 6.07 17.22 19.11
C ILE A 336 5.03 17.99 18.31
N ASP A 337 4.40 18.96 18.97
CA ASP A 337 3.60 20.00 18.34
C ASP A 337 4.56 21.12 17.88
N TYR A 338 4.77 21.21 16.56
CA TYR A 338 5.56 22.29 15.95
C TYR A 338 4.71 23.51 15.57
N GLY A 339 3.41 23.45 15.87
CA GLY A 339 2.47 24.54 15.69
C GLY A 339 2.09 24.76 14.23
N LYS A 340 1.73 26.01 13.94
CA LYS A 340 1.18 26.41 12.65
C LYS A 340 2.27 26.62 11.61
N VAL A 341 2.02 26.15 10.39
CA VAL A 341 2.85 26.45 9.22
C VAL A 341 2.05 27.23 8.19
N GLU A 342 2.51 28.42 7.86
CA GLU A 342 1.91 29.27 6.81
C GLU A 342 2.52 28.92 5.45
N MET A 343 1.64 28.73 4.45
CA MET A 343 2.04 28.62 3.05
C MET A 343 2.32 30.02 2.52
N THR A 344 3.53 30.24 2.02
CA THR A 344 4.00 31.56 1.57
C THR A 344 4.28 31.62 0.08
N GLU A 345 4.36 30.46 -0.56
CA GLU A 345 4.75 30.27 -1.94
C GLU A 345 3.74 29.38 -2.66
N VAL A 346 3.54 29.62 -3.96
CA VAL A 346 2.51 28.96 -4.76
C VAL A 346 2.91 28.82 -6.22
N VAL A 347 2.47 27.72 -6.85
CA VAL A 347 2.45 27.53 -8.31
C VAL A 347 1.24 26.68 -8.70
N GLY A 348 0.44 27.16 -9.66
CA GLY A 348 -0.70 26.41 -10.18
C GLY A 348 -0.24 25.26 -11.08
N LEU A 349 -0.97 24.13 -11.06
CA LEU A 349 -0.60 22.95 -11.84
C LEU A 349 -0.38 23.25 -13.33
N PHE A 350 -1.29 24.01 -13.94
CA PHE A 350 -1.24 24.33 -15.36
C PHE A 350 0.01 25.14 -15.75
N ASP A 351 0.48 26.00 -14.85
CA ASP A 351 1.71 26.77 -15.04
C ASP A 351 2.97 25.91 -14.76
N ALA A 352 2.82 24.85 -13.98
CA ALA A 352 3.88 23.91 -13.64
C ALA A 352 4.10 22.80 -14.69
N LEU A 353 3.17 22.60 -15.64
CA LEU A 353 3.22 21.43 -16.55
C LEU A 353 4.58 21.27 -17.25
N ASP A 354 5.13 22.35 -17.80
CA ASP A 354 6.41 22.32 -18.51
C ASP A 354 7.63 22.10 -17.57
N MET A 355 7.43 22.21 -16.26
CA MET A 355 8.46 21.98 -15.24
C MET A 355 8.52 20.52 -14.78
N ILE A 356 7.37 19.85 -14.75
CA ILE A 356 7.22 18.52 -14.13
C ILE A 356 6.67 17.43 -15.07
N SER A 357 6.41 17.75 -16.34
CA SER A 357 5.88 16.78 -17.31
C SER A 357 6.45 16.98 -18.70
N GLU A 358 6.60 15.87 -19.43
CA GLU A 358 6.83 15.88 -20.87
C GLU A 358 5.55 15.38 -21.54
N SER A 359 4.97 16.21 -22.41
CA SER A 359 3.69 15.88 -23.03
C SER A 359 3.81 14.84 -24.14
N VAL A 360 2.78 13.99 -24.25
CA VAL A 360 2.66 12.96 -25.28
C VAL A 360 1.43 13.24 -26.12
N GLN A 361 1.62 13.36 -27.43
CA GLN A 361 0.51 13.57 -28.37
C GLN A 361 0.08 12.26 -29.05
N LYS A 362 -1.23 11.97 -29.03
CA LYS A 362 -1.84 10.81 -29.67
C LYS A 362 -3.24 11.15 -30.17
N ALA A 363 -3.73 10.34 -31.11
CA ALA A 363 -5.09 10.49 -31.60
C ALA A 363 -6.14 10.18 -30.52
N ASN A 364 -5.90 9.17 -29.68
CA ASN A 364 -6.79 8.73 -28.60
C ASN A 364 -6.15 9.04 -27.24
N PRO A 365 -6.95 9.18 -26.17
CA PRO A 365 -6.37 9.15 -24.82
C PRO A 365 -5.80 7.75 -24.56
N GLU A 366 -4.70 7.67 -23.82
CA GLU A 366 -4.07 6.42 -23.40
C GLU A 366 -4.09 6.31 -21.89
N THR A 367 -4.14 5.09 -21.36
CA THR A 367 -4.00 4.86 -19.93
C THR A 367 -2.61 5.26 -19.46
N MET A 368 -2.46 5.61 -18.18
CA MET A 368 -1.20 6.13 -17.66
C MET A 368 -0.05 5.12 -17.80
N GLU A 369 -0.34 3.82 -17.75
CA GLU A 369 0.69 2.78 -17.88
C GLU A 369 1.27 2.73 -19.30
N LYS A 370 0.44 2.98 -20.32
CA LYS A 370 0.91 3.11 -21.71
C LYS A 370 1.70 4.40 -21.95
N LEU A 371 1.54 5.39 -21.08
CA LEU A 371 2.37 6.60 -21.04
C LEU A 371 3.67 6.39 -20.23
N GLY A 372 3.90 5.19 -19.69
CA GLY A 372 5.07 4.89 -18.86
C GLY A 372 4.98 5.45 -17.44
N GLN A 373 3.76 5.74 -16.96
CA GLN A 373 3.50 6.32 -15.64
C GLN A 373 2.85 5.31 -14.70
N ALA A 374 3.40 5.18 -13.49
CA ALA A 374 2.89 4.28 -12.46
C ALA A 374 1.84 4.95 -11.54
N TYR A 375 2.14 6.13 -11.01
CA TYR A 375 1.40 6.75 -9.91
C TYR A 375 1.09 8.22 -10.17
N GLY A 376 0.34 8.85 -9.28
CA GLY A 376 0.04 10.29 -9.35
C GLY A 376 -1.15 10.62 -10.26
N PHE A 377 -0.96 11.60 -11.12
CA PHE A 377 -2.03 12.22 -11.91
C PHE A 377 -1.70 12.24 -13.41
N THR A 378 -2.69 12.31 -14.28
CA THR A 378 -2.46 12.55 -15.71
C THR A 378 -3.42 13.63 -16.19
N LEU A 379 -2.90 14.68 -16.81
CA LEU A 379 -3.74 15.69 -17.46
C LEU A 379 -3.96 15.29 -18.93
N TYR A 380 -5.22 15.20 -19.35
CA TYR A 380 -5.62 14.97 -20.73
C TYR A 380 -6.18 16.26 -21.33
N ARG A 381 -5.55 16.77 -22.37
CA ARG A 381 -5.92 18.02 -23.05
C ARG A 381 -6.35 17.77 -24.48
N THR A 382 -7.48 18.33 -24.90
CA THR A 382 -7.90 18.37 -26.30
C THR A 382 -8.62 19.68 -26.60
N PHE A 383 -8.89 19.94 -27.88
CA PHE A 383 -9.64 21.10 -28.34
C PHE A 383 -10.92 20.67 -29.07
N LEU A 384 -12.06 21.21 -28.64
CA LEU A 384 -13.35 20.91 -29.24
C LEU A 384 -13.83 22.07 -30.11
N GLU A 385 -13.82 21.86 -31.44
CA GLU A 385 -14.32 22.85 -32.39
C GLU A 385 -15.84 23.07 -32.27
N GLY A 386 -16.24 24.34 -32.32
CA GLY A 386 -17.64 24.74 -32.29
C GLY A 386 -18.18 25.32 -33.60
N PRO A 387 -19.42 25.84 -33.58
CA PRO A 387 -20.33 25.86 -32.43
C PRO A 387 -21.00 24.51 -32.20
N LYS A 388 -21.37 24.22 -30.94
CA LYS A 388 -22.24 23.10 -30.55
C LYS A 388 -23.21 23.53 -29.44
N ASP A 389 -24.43 23.03 -29.50
CA ASP A 389 -25.41 23.21 -28.43
C ASP A 389 -24.92 22.56 -27.12
N GLU A 390 -25.57 22.91 -26.01
CA GLU A 390 -25.29 22.30 -24.72
C GLU A 390 -25.48 20.78 -24.78
N ALA A 391 -24.41 20.04 -24.46
CA ALA A 391 -24.44 18.59 -24.38
C ALA A 391 -23.45 18.07 -23.35
N ALA A 392 -23.65 16.80 -22.97
CA ALA A 392 -22.84 16.13 -21.97
C ALA A 392 -21.45 15.73 -22.49
N LEU A 393 -20.43 15.97 -21.67
CA LEU A 393 -19.13 15.33 -21.74
C LEU A 393 -19.15 14.04 -20.92
N THR A 394 -18.75 12.93 -21.53
CA THR A 394 -18.70 11.61 -20.89
C THR A 394 -17.31 11.01 -21.04
N ILE A 395 -16.71 10.56 -19.94
CA ILE A 395 -15.44 9.81 -19.92
C ILE A 395 -15.76 8.31 -19.86
N GLN A 396 -15.14 7.52 -20.71
CA GLN A 396 -15.36 6.08 -20.84
C GLN A 396 -14.02 5.35 -20.73
N GLU A 397 -13.69 4.72 -19.62
CA GLU A 397 -14.10 5.07 -18.26
C GLU A 397 -13.05 5.99 -17.62
N VAL A 398 -13.45 6.72 -16.58
CA VAL A 398 -12.50 7.40 -15.70
C VAL A 398 -11.98 6.43 -14.64
N ARG A 399 -10.65 6.40 -14.43
CA ARG A 399 -9.99 5.60 -13.40
C ARG A 399 -8.93 6.43 -12.67
N ASP A 400 -9.25 7.07 -11.55
CA ASP A 400 -10.51 6.93 -10.77
C ASP A 400 -11.31 8.22 -10.67
N ARG A 401 -10.66 9.38 -10.67
CA ARG A 401 -11.33 10.66 -10.43
C ARG A 401 -10.81 11.74 -11.36
N ALA A 402 -11.71 12.39 -12.11
CA ALA A 402 -11.35 13.45 -13.06
C ALA A 402 -11.91 14.80 -12.61
N LEU A 403 -11.03 15.79 -12.44
CA LEU A 403 -11.45 17.20 -12.40
C LEU A 403 -11.53 17.73 -13.83
N VAL A 404 -12.64 18.37 -14.18
CA VAL A 404 -12.92 18.84 -15.54
C VAL A 404 -12.80 20.35 -15.62
N PHE A 405 -12.03 20.83 -16.59
CA PHE A 405 -11.83 22.24 -16.86
C PHE A 405 -12.12 22.56 -18.33
N ILE A 406 -12.82 23.67 -18.57
CA ILE A 406 -13.12 24.20 -19.91
C ILE A 406 -12.55 25.61 -19.99
N ASP A 407 -11.63 25.85 -20.92
CA ASP A 407 -10.84 27.09 -21.01
C ASP A 407 -10.23 27.52 -19.67
N ASN A 408 -9.69 26.53 -18.95
CA ASN A 408 -9.14 26.65 -17.60
C ASN A 408 -10.14 27.00 -16.48
N GLU A 409 -11.45 27.00 -16.73
CA GLU A 409 -12.48 27.13 -15.70
C GLU A 409 -12.93 25.76 -15.20
N TYR A 410 -12.91 25.56 -13.88
CA TYR A 410 -13.41 24.34 -13.25
C TYR A 410 -14.91 24.17 -13.48
N LYS A 411 -15.34 22.97 -13.92
CA LYS A 411 -16.74 22.63 -14.16
C LYS A 411 -17.30 21.54 -13.25
N GLY A 412 -16.45 20.74 -12.62
CA GLY A 412 -16.90 19.67 -11.72
C GLY A 412 -15.94 18.49 -11.68
N VAL A 413 -16.42 17.42 -11.04
CA VAL A 413 -15.72 16.14 -10.87
C VAL A 413 -16.53 15.06 -11.58
N ILE A 414 -15.85 14.08 -12.15
CA ILE A 414 -16.45 12.82 -12.55
C ILE A 414 -15.69 11.71 -11.83
N ASP A 415 -16.37 10.98 -10.96
CA ASP A 415 -15.79 9.89 -10.20
C ASP A 415 -16.14 8.53 -10.82
N ARG A 416 -15.29 7.53 -10.56
CA ARG A 416 -15.47 6.16 -11.06
C ARG A 416 -16.78 5.50 -10.59
N TRP A 417 -17.35 5.95 -9.46
CA TRP A 417 -18.51 5.32 -8.83
C TRP A 417 -19.86 5.96 -9.16
N ASP A 418 -19.89 7.16 -9.76
CA ASP A 418 -21.15 7.89 -10.00
C ASP A 418 -21.53 8.03 -11.48
N ASN A 419 -20.59 7.76 -12.42
CA ASN A 419 -20.80 7.92 -13.87
C ASN A 419 -21.39 9.30 -14.24
N GLU A 420 -21.09 10.34 -13.46
CA GLU A 420 -21.61 11.66 -13.72
C GLU A 420 -21.11 12.22 -15.07
N THR A 421 -21.84 13.20 -15.58
CA THR A 421 -21.48 13.90 -16.81
C THR A 421 -21.57 15.40 -16.61
N ILE A 422 -20.72 16.14 -17.31
CA ILE A 422 -20.70 17.59 -17.23
C ILE A 422 -21.21 18.15 -18.56
N SER A 423 -22.27 18.94 -18.51
CA SER A 423 -22.85 19.56 -19.71
C SER A 423 -22.33 20.97 -19.91
N PHE A 424 -22.02 21.32 -21.16
CA PHE A 424 -21.67 22.69 -21.54
C PHE A 424 -21.94 22.90 -23.04
N ALA A 425 -22.15 24.16 -23.45
CA ALA A 425 -22.21 24.55 -24.85
C ALA A 425 -20.83 24.92 -25.38
N VAL A 426 -20.60 24.75 -26.68
CA VAL A 426 -19.32 25.09 -27.33
C VAL A 426 -19.53 26.32 -28.22
N PRO A 427 -18.90 27.49 -27.92
CA PRO A 427 -18.97 28.67 -28.76
C PRO A 427 -18.27 28.47 -30.12
N LYS A 428 -18.46 29.40 -31.05
CA LYS A 428 -18.00 29.27 -32.45
C LYS A 428 -16.49 29.09 -32.56
N GLU A 429 -15.74 29.72 -31.68
CA GLU A 429 -14.29 29.67 -31.58
C GLU A 429 -13.77 28.31 -31.09
N GLY A 430 -14.62 27.45 -30.52
CA GLY A 430 -14.22 26.20 -29.87
C GLY A 430 -13.78 26.42 -28.42
N VAL A 431 -13.45 25.33 -27.71
CA VAL A 431 -12.98 25.36 -26.32
C VAL A 431 -11.85 24.37 -26.10
N GLN A 432 -10.94 24.70 -25.19
CA GLN A 432 -10.00 23.74 -24.64
C GLN A 432 -10.68 22.93 -23.53
N ILE A 433 -10.50 21.61 -23.56
CA ILE A 433 -10.94 20.69 -22.52
C ILE A 433 -9.70 20.13 -21.85
N ASP A 434 -9.66 20.24 -20.53
CA ASP A 434 -8.60 19.73 -19.66
C ASP A 434 -9.22 18.78 -18.62
N LEU A 435 -8.72 17.55 -18.55
CA LEU A 435 -9.18 16.53 -17.61
C LEU A 435 -8.00 16.09 -16.74
N LEU A 436 -7.97 16.53 -15.48
CA LEU A 436 -6.95 16.09 -14.52
C LEU A 436 -7.45 14.82 -13.83
N VAL A 437 -6.87 13.68 -14.19
CA VAL A 437 -7.27 12.36 -13.66
C VAL A 437 -6.30 11.90 -12.58
N GLU A 438 -6.83 11.55 -11.41
CA GLU A 438 -6.08 10.96 -10.30
C GLU A 438 -6.15 9.42 -10.34
N ASN A 439 -5.00 8.76 -10.21
CA ASN A 439 -4.94 7.36 -9.79
C ASN A 439 -5.06 7.30 -8.27
N MET A 440 -6.17 6.76 -7.77
CA MET A 440 -6.48 6.70 -6.33
C MET A 440 -6.05 5.38 -5.67
N GLY A 441 -5.26 4.55 -6.37
CA GLY A 441 -4.85 3.22 -5.91
C GLY A 441 -5.45 2.14 -6.81
N ARG A 442 -4.62 1.30 -7.41
CA ARG A 442 -5.03 0.12 -8.19
C ARG A 442 -5.62 -0.93 -7.27
N ILE A 443 -6.65 -1.60 -7.78
CA ILE A 443 -7.32 -2.66 -7.06
C ILE A 443 -6.32 -3.77 -6.72
N ASN A 444 -6.26 -4.13 -5.44
CA ASN A 444 -5.28 -5.06 -4.90
C ASN A 444 -5.84 -6.46 -4.62
N TYR A 445 -7.17 -6.65 -4.71
CA TYR A 445 -7.83 -7.93 -4.43
C TYR A 445 -9.02 -8.18 -5.36
N GLY A 446 -9.28 -9.45 -5.64
CA GLY A 446 -10.48 -9.90 -6.35
C GLY A 446 -10.42 -9.83 -7.87
N PRO A 447 -11.56 -10.03 -8.56
CA PRO A 447 -11.58 -10.22 -10.01
C PRO A 447 -11.33 -8.93 -10.81
N MET A 448 -11.42 -7.77 -10.16
CA MET A 448 -11.29 -6.45 -10.80
C MET A 448 -9.86 -5.89 -10.77
N MET A 449 -8.87 -6.73 -10.44
CA MET A 449 -7.45 -6.33 -10.41
C MET A 449 -6.90 -5.83 -11.75
N ASN A 450 -7.51 -6.16 -12.90
CA ASN A 450 -7.09 -5.58 -14.18
C ASN A 450 -7.56 -4.12 -14.24
N ASP A 451 -6.75 -3.24 -13.66
CA ASP A 451 -7.15 -1.90 -13.29
C ASP A 451 -6.23 -0.81 -13.86
N PRO A 452 -6.13 -0.67 -15.19
CA PRO A 452 -5.38 0.43 -15.80
C PRO A 452 -6.00 1.77 -15.38
N LYS A 453 -5.17 2.79 -15.19
CA LYS A 453 -5.58 4.09 -14.64
C LYS A 453 -5.53 5.19 -15.70
N GLY A 454 -6.22 6.30 -15.44
CA GLY A 454 -6.41 7.37 -16.41
C GLY A 454 -7.76 7.25 -17.14
N ILE A 455 -7.75 7.45 -18.46
CA ILE A 455 -8.93 7.29 -19.32
C ILE A 455 -8.77 6.00 -20.12
N THR A 456 -9.68 5.04 -19.95
CA THR A 456 -9.46 3.67 -20.44
C THR A 456 -9.83 3.44 -21.90
N GLU A 457 -10.86 4.12 -22.42
CA GLU A 457 -11.32 3.94 -23.81
C GLU A 457 -11.39 5.26 -24.58
N GLY A 458 -12.01 6.31 -24.03
CA GLY A 458 -12.17 7.58 -24.73
C GLY A 458 -13.01 8.60 -23.98
N VAL A 459 -13.13 9.80 -24.56
CA VAL A 459 -14.01 10.85 -24.08
C VAL A 459 -14.96 11.23 -25.20
N ARG A 460 -16.24 11.41 -24.87
CA ARG A 460 -17.29 11.79 -25.81
C ARG A 460 -17.89 13.12 -25.45
N PHE A 461 -18.20 13.93 -26.46
CA PHE A 461 -19.14 15.03 -26.34
C PHE A 461 -20.43 14.62 -27.06
N GLU A 462 -21.55 14.62 -26.34
CA GLU A 462 -22.80 13.98 -26.77
C GLU A 462 -22.56 12.49 -27.13
N ARG A 463 -22.55 12.16 -28.42
CA ARG A 463 -22.31 10.80 -28.95
C ARG A 463 -20.96 10.62 -29.64
N GLN A 464 -20.21 11.70 -29.84
CA GLN A 464 -19.02 11.71 -30.67
C GLN A 464 -17.74 11.62 -29.83
N PHE A 465 -16.87 10.67 -30.15
CA PHE A 465 -15.52 10.61 -29.55
C PHE A 465 -14.69 11.83 -29.94
N LEU A 466 -13.97 12.35 -28.96
CA LEU A 466 -12.98 13.40 -29.12
C LEU A 466 -11.60 12.77 -29.36
N PHE A 467 -10.84 13.38 -30.26
CA PHE A 467 -9.52 12.93 -30.68
C PHE A 467 -8.52 14.09 -30.60
N ASP A 468 -7.26 13.82 -30.92
CA ASP A 468 -6.16 14.79 -30.85
C ASP A 468 -5.90 15.23 -29.41
N TRP A 469 -5.31 14.30 -28.66
CA TRP A 469 -5.02 14.44 -27.24
C TRP A 469 -3.55 14.76 -27.02
N THR A 470 -3.31 15.78 -26.21
CA THR A 470 -2.03 16.05 -25.56
C THR A 470 -2.15 15.59 -24.10
N MET A 471 -1.34 14.64 -23.68
CA MET A 471 -1.38 14.06 -22.34
C MET A 471 -0.11 14.43 -21.57
N TYR A 472 -0.26 14.82 -20.32
CA TYR A 472 0.85 15.19 -19.43
C TYR A 472 0.89 14.18 -18.27
N PRO A 473 1.82 13.21 -18.30
CA PRO A 473 2.08 12.34 -17.16
C PRO A 473 2.64 13.13 -15.98
N LEU A 474 2.04 12.99 -14.80
CA LEU A 474 2.43 13.71 -13.57
C LEU A 474 2.67 12.70 -12.43
N PRO A 475 3.82 12.00 -12.42
CA PRO A 475 4.17 11.05 -11.37
C PRO A 475 4.39 11.71 -9.99
N MET A 476 4.62 13.02 -9.97
CA MET A 476 4.93 13.83 -8.78
C MET A 476 6.20 13.41 -8.03
N ASP A 477 7.16 12.81 -8.73
CA ASP A 477 8.47 12.38 -8.22
C ASP A 477 9.61 13.38 -8.54
N ASN A 478 9.25 14.53 -9.13
CA ASN A 478 10.18 15.54 -9.65
C ASN A 478 9.84 16.97 -9.18
N LEU A 479 9.22 17.10 -8.00
CA LEU A 479 8.72 18.38 -7.47
C LEU A 479 9.82 19.40 -7.15
N GLN A 480 11.08 18.96 -7.03
CA GLN A 480 12.23 19.85 -6.93
C GLN A 480 12.41 20.77 -8.16
N ASN A 481 11.78 20.45 -9.29
CA ASN A 481 11.81 21.26 -10.50
C ASN A 481 10.80 22.42 -10.48
N LEU A 482 9.88 22.46 -9.51
CA LEU A 482 8.87 23.50 -9.43
C LEU A 482 9.50 24.86 -9.12
N SER A 483 9.07 25.88 -9.87
CA SER A 483 9.39 27.27 -9.59
C SER A 483 8.21 27.94 -8.93
N PHE A 484 8.31 28.19 -7.63
CA PHE A 484 7.26 28.85 -6.87
C PHE A 484 7.33 30.37 -7.01
N SER A 485 6.17 31.00 -6.81
CA SER A 485 6.02 32.45 -6.71
C SER A 485 5.45 32.82 -5.36
N LYS A 486 5.65 34.06 -4.91
CA LYS A 486 5.05 34.53 -3.65
C LYS A 486 3.52 34.42 -3.73
N LEU A 487 2.93 33.81 -2.70
CA LEU A 487 1.48 33.74 -2.55
C LEU A 487 0.91 35.15 -2.37
N ASN A 488 0.21 35.65 -3.39
CA ASN A 488 -0.38 36.99 -3.40
C ASN A 488 -1.90 36.98 -3.65
N ASN A 489 -2.45 35.90 -4.19
CA ASN A 489 -3.86 35.75 -4.55
C ASN A 489 -4.34 34.30 -4.31
N GLU A 490 -5.66 34.13 -4.24
CA GLU A 490 -6.30 32.81 -4.29
C GLU A 490 -6.12 32.13 -5.65
N VAL A 491 -5.96 30.81 -5.64
CA VAL A 491 -5.86 29.98 -6.84
C VAL A 491 -7.00 28.97 -6.83
N ASN A 492 -7.96 29.13 -7.75
CA ASN A 492 -9.16 28.28 -7.85
C ASN A 492 -8.94 27.05 -8.76
N LYS A 493 -7.75 26.46 -8.69
CA LYS A 493 -7.30 25.34 -9.54
C LYS A 493 -6.39 24.42 -8.73
N PRO A 494 -6.12 23.19 -9.21
CA PRO A 494 -5.11 22.33 -8.60
C PRO A 494 -3.77 23.05 -8.48
N THR A 495 -3.21 23.08 -7.28
CA THR A 495 -2.14 24.02 -6.92
C THR A 495 -1.15 23.40 -5.94
N PHE A 496 0.12 23.68 -6.16
CA PHE A 496 1.18 23.43 -5.18
C PHE A 496 1.36 24.65 -4.30
N TYR A 497 1.23 24.45 -2.99
CA TYR A 497 1.54 25.43 -1.95
C TYR A 497 2.82 25.01 -1.25
N LYS A 498 3.67 25.98 -0.90
CA LYS A 498 4.92 25.75 -0.20
C LYS A 498 5.03 26.65 1.03
N GLY A 499 5.49 26.05 2.13
CA GLY A 499 5.77 26.71 3.39
C GLY A 499 7.06 26.19 4.01
N ASN A 500 7.54 26.89 5.03
CA ASN A 500 8.72 26.49 5.80
C ASN A 500 8.41 26.60 7.30
N PHE A 501 9.04 25.77 8.11
CA PHE A 501 8.92 25.78 9.56
C PHE A 501 10.25 25.39 10.22
N GLU A 502 10.46 25.83 11.45
CA GLU A 502 11.69 25.60 12.21
C GLU A 502 11.53 24.45 13.20
N VAL A 503 12.54 23.57 13.28
CA VAL A 503 12.58 22.42 14.18
C VAL A 503 13.81 22.52 15.09
N GLU A 504 13.60 22.73 16.39
CA GLU A 504 14.70 22.79 17.37
C GLU A 504 15.11 21.37 17.84
N GLU A 505 14.10 20.55 18.15
CA GLU A 505 14.24 19.15 18.55
C GLU A 505 13.43 18.28 17.60
N VAL A 506 14.03 17.17 17.15
CA VAL A 506 13.40 16.24 16.21
C VAL A 506 12.58 15.22 17.00
N GLY A 507 11.31 15.12 16.64
CA GLY A 507 10.35 14.12 17.08
C GLY A 507 9.25 13.94 16.04
N ASP A 508 8.47 12.87 16.20
CA ASP A 508 7.30 12.58 15.38
C ASP A 508 6.25 13.70 15.50
N THR A 509 5.46 13.91 14.46
CA THR A 509 4.35 14.88 14.47
C THR A 509 3.27 14.46 13.47
N PHE A 510 2.18 15.20 13.41
CA PHE A 510 1.07 14.93 12.51
C PHE A 510 0.65 16.19 11.76
N VAL A 511 0.55 16.08 10.44
CA VAL A 511 0.05 17.16 9.59
C VAL A 511 -1.47 17.16 9.63
N GLU A 512 -2.05 18.19 10.23
CA GLU A 512 -3.48 18.48 10.23
C GLU A 512 -3.78 19.56 9.18
N LEU A 513 -4.77 19.32 8.32
CA LEU A 513 -5.09 20.17 7.18
C LEU A 513 -6.52 20.73 7.25
N PRO A 514 -6.85 21.60 8.23
CA PRO A 514 -8.21 22.13 8.37
C PRO A 514 -8.61 22.97 7.16
N GLY A 515 -9.78 22.72 6.56
CA GLY A 515 -10.27 23.50 5.40
C GLY A 515 -9.53 23.23 4.09
N TRP A 516 -8.64 22.24 4.06
CA TRP A 516 -8.15 21.62 2.83
C TRP A 516 -9.07 20.46 2.46
N VAL A 517 -9.21 20.16 1.17
CA VAL A 517 -10.24 19.23 0.69
C VAL A 517 -9.61 17.90 0.31
N LYS A 518 -8.70 17.90 -0.67
CA LYS A 518 -8.09 16.65 -1.15
C LYS A 518 -6.75 16.91 -1.81
N GLY A 519 -5.77 16.08 -1.48
CA GLY A 519 -4.43 16.27 -2.00
C GLY A 519 -3.39 15.29 -1.48
N PHE A 520 -2.13 15.70 -1.55
CA PHE A 520 -1.01 15.00 -0.92
C PHE A 520 0.00 15.99 -0.33
N VAL A 521 0.81 15.52 0.62
CA VAL A 521 1.80 16.32 1.35
C VAL A 521 3.20 15.76 1.16
N VAL A 522 4.17 16.64 0.92
CA VAL A 522 5.59 16.31 0.82
C VAL A 522 6.37 17.15 1.82
N VAL A 523 7.21 16.51 2.64
CA VAL A 523 8.09 17.20 3.60
C VAL A 523 9.53 16.84 3.28
N ASN A 524 10.38 17.84 3.08
CA ASN A 524 11.79 17.64 2.70
C ASN A 524 11.99 16.66 1.52
N GLY A 525 11.08 16.66 0.55
CA GLY A 525 11.09 15.75 -0.61
C GLY A 525 10.52 14.35 -0.35
N PHE A 526 10.09 14.03 0.87
CA PHE A 526 9.43 12.77 1.21
C PHE A 526 7.91 12.90 1.15
N ASN A 527 7.26 12.08 0.33
CA ASN A 527 5.80 12.10 0.16
C ASN A 527 5.11 11.30 1.28
N LEU A 528 4.41 12.01 2.18
CA LEU A 528 3.69 11.43 3.31
C LEU A 528 2.48 10.62 2.88
N GLY A 529 1.91 10.96 1.72
CA GLY A 529 0.71 10.33 1.19
C GLY A 529 -0.45 11.30 1.09
N ARG A 530 -1.65 10.73 0.99
CA ARG A 530 -2.87 11.44 0.59
C ARG A 530 -3.68 11.90 1.80
N TYR A 531 -4.33 13.04 1.68
CA TYR A 531 -5.39 13.46 2.60
C TYR A 531 -6.69 13.68 1.84
N TRP A 532 -7.81 13.51 2.53
CA TRP A 532 -9.14 13.82 2.02
C TRP A 532 -10.09 14.14 3.18
N GLU A 533 -10.82 15.25 3.08
CA GLU A 533 -11.75 15.73 4.10
C GLU A 533 -12.90 14.77 4.44
N ILE A 534 -13.14 13.73 3.62
CA ILE A 534 -14.22 12.76 3.86
C ILE A 534 -13.87 11.73 4.94
N GLY A 535 -12.63 11.72 5.45
CA GLY A 535 -12.20 10.85 6.53
C GLY A 535 -12.14 9.37 6.14
N PRO A 536 -12.00 8.45 7.13
CA PRO A 536 -11.98 8.75 8.56
C PRO A 536 -10.67 9.40 9.02
N GLN A 537 -9.56 9.17 8.31
CA GLN A 537 -8.27 9.80 8.60
C GLN A 537 -8.30 11.32 8.40
N GLU A 538 -7.95 12.08 9.45
CA GLU A 538 -7.90 13.55 9.41
C GLU A 538 -6.47 14.12 9.43
N THR A 539 -5.48 13.31 9.77
CA THR A 539 -4.09 13.74 9.92
C THR A 539 -3.12 12.78 9.23
N LEU A 540 -2.02 13.30 8.69
CA LEU A 540 -0.95 12.49 8.11
C LEU A 540 0.22 12.36 9.08
N TYR A 541 0.68 11.14 9.31
CA TYR A 541 1.88 10.89 10.12
C TYR A 541 3.13 11.45 9.43
N LEU A 542 3.89 12.26 10.16
CA LEU A 542 5.21 12.76 9.77
C LEU A 542 6.28 12.19 10.71
N PRO A 543 7.02 11.15 10.28
CA PRO A 543 8.08 10.56 11.07
C PRO A 543 9.22 11.55 11.32
N GLY A 544 9.73 11.59 12.55
CA GLY A 544 10.88 12.40 12.95
C GLY A 544 12.11 12.25 12.03
N PRO A 545 12.47 11.06 11.51
CA PRO A 545 13.61 10.89 10.61
C PRO A 545 13.50 11.67 9.29
N ILE A 546 12.30 12.10 8.89
CA ILE A 546 12.08 12.94 7.72
C ILE A 546 12.41 14.41 8.02
N LEU A 547 12.39 14.81 9.29
CA LEU A 547 12.72 16.16 9.74
C LEU A 547 14.22 16.34 9.96
N LYS A 548 14.68 17.58 9.87
CA LYS A 548 16.04 18.00 10.24
C LYS A 548 15.98 19.16 11.21
N LYS A 549 17.01 19.33 12.04
CA LYS A 549 17.12 20.55 12.87
C LYS A 549 17.28 21.78 11.99
N GLY A 550 16.59 22.86 12.35
CA GLY A 550 16.51 24.10 11.57
C GLY A 550 15.30 24.11 10.62
N GLU A 551 15.44 24.82 9.51
CA GLU A 551 14.36 25.03 8.54
C GLU A 551 14.00 23.75 7.78
N ASN A 552 12.72 23.41 7.76
CA ASN A 552 12.12 22.30 7.02
C ASN A 552 11.15 22.84 5.98
N GLU A 553 11.12 22.19 4.81
CA GLU A 553 10.22 22.54 3.72
C GLU A 553 9.00 21.61 3.74
N ILE A 554 7.81 22.17 3.53
CA ILE A 554 6.59 21.43 3.24
C ILE A 554 5.94 21.92 1.95
N ILE A 555 5.52 20.99 1.12
CA ILE A 555 4.76 21.21 -0.10
C ILE A 555 3.43 20.48 0.02
N ILE A 556 2.33 21.18 -0.27
CA ILE A 556 0.97 20.62 -0.31
C ILE A 556 0.46 20.76 -1.74
N PHE A 557 0.06 19.65 -2.36
CA PHE A 557 -0.70 19.71 -3.60
C PHE A 557 -2.17 19.55 -3.30
N GLU A 558 -2.95 20.60 -3.51
CA GLU A 558 -4.40 20.64 -3.25
C GLU A 558 -5.16 20.69 -4.57
N LEU A 559 -6.17 19.84 -4.69
CA LEU A 559 -6.95 19.67 -5.92
C LEU A 559 -8.07 20.69 -6.07
N HIS A 560 -8.64 21.12 -4.95
CA HIS A 560 -9.82 21.99 -4.93
C HIS A 560 -9.47 23.40 -4.44
N PRO A 561 -10.30 24.40 -4.74
CA PRO A 561 -10.13 25.71 -4.13
C PRO A 561 -10.15 25.57 -2.60
N SER A 562 -9.10 26.03 -1.93
CA SER A 562 -9.07 26.15 -0.47
C SER A 562 -8.88 27.63 -0.14
N GLU A 563 -9.68 28.14 0.80
CA GLU A 563 -9.49 29.48 1.37
C GLU A 563 -8.39 29.48 2.45
N ASN A 564 -8.07 28.31 3.01
CA ASN A 564 -7.00 28.18 3.99
C ASN A 564 -5.62 28.15 3.32
N LYS A 565 -4.63 28.75 3.99
CA LYS A 565 -3.23 28.80 3.58
C LYS A 565 -2.31 28.35 4.71
N GLU A 566 -2.87 27.66 5.69
CA GLU A 566 -2.19 27.23 6.90
C GLU A 566 -2.51 25.78 7.17
N ILE A 567 -1.58 25.10 7.83
CA ILE A 567 -1.75 23.77 8.41
C ILE A 567 -1.26 23.80 9.86
N ASN A 568 -1.56 22.75 10.62
CA ASN A 568 -0.98 22.55 11.95
C ASN A 568 -0.12 21.28 11.96
N LEU A 569 1.01 21.34 12.65
CA LEU A 569 1.85 20.20 12.98
C LEU A 569 1.64 19.88 14.45
N ILE A 570 0.76 18.92 14.74
CA ILE A 570 0.29 18.61 16.10
C ILE A 570 0.92 17.33 16.64
N ASP A 571 0.85 17.10 17.95
CA ASP A 571 1.41 15.92 18.62
C ASP A 571 0.43 14.73 18.76
N THR A 572 -0.80 14.88 18.25
CA THR A 572 -1.89 13.92 18.40
C THR A 572 -2.42 13.46 17.05
N HIS A 573 -2.53 12.15 16.88
CA HIS A 573 -3.09 11.54 15.67
C HIS A 573 -4.62 11.50 15.71
N LYS A 574 -5.26 11.66 14.55
CA LYS A 574 -6.71 11.62 14.35
C LYS A 574 -7.04 10.71 13.16
N LEU A 575 -7.61 9.55 13.46
CA LEU A 575 -7.91 8.50 12.49
C LEU A 575 -9.41 8.25 12.26
N GLY A 576 -10.28 8.82 13.09
CA GLY A 576 -11.74 8.66 13.01
C GLY A 576 -12.37 8.40 14.36
#